data_AF-A0A2A2RK40-F1
#
_entry.id   AF-A0A2A2RK40-F1
#
_cell.length_a   1.000
_cell.length_b   1.000
_cell.length_c   1.000
_cell.angle_alpha   90.00
_cell.angle_beta   90.00
_cell.angle_gamma   90.00
#
_symmetry.space_group_name_H-M   'P 1'
#
loop_
_entity.id
_entity.type
_entity.pdbx_description
1 polymer ?
#
loop_
_entity_poly.entity_id
_entity_poly.type
_entity_poly.pdbx_seq_one_letter_code
_entity_poly.pdbx_strand_id
1 'polypeptide(L)'
;MGMEFGWWNRDPATGKYEVKALVHGGNIEWRRHQGHHSSWEPHEPSDDDRARLVAEAERRLPRRLLTQRQFEEIRQLSSQSGPGRISGRRHRPSPDL
;
A
#
# COMPACT_ATOMS: atom_id res chain seq x y z
N MET A 1 11.04 5.37 7.71
CA MET A 1 10.10 4.49 8.45
C MET A 1 8.89 4.29 7.55
N GLY A 2 8.68 3.08 7.04
CA GLY A 2 7.57 2.74 6.14
C GLY A 2 6.50 1.93 6.87
N MET A 3 5.25 2.03 6.42
CA MET A 3 4.13 1.24 6.97
C MET A 3 3.72 0.19 5.94
N GLU A 4 3.70 -1.07 6.35
CA GLU A 4 3.29 -2.18 5.51
C GLU A 4 1.87 -2.63 5.81
N PHE A 5 1.11 -2.91 4.75
CA PHE A 5 -0.22 -3.50 4.78
C PHE A 5 -0.23 -4.69 3.83
N GLY A 6 -0.90 -5.77 4.21
CA GLY A 6 -1.00 -6.96 3.38
C GLY A 6 -2.35 -7.65 3.57
N TRP A 7 -2.90 -8.18 2.48
CA TRP A 7 -4.12 -8.98 2.49
C TRP A 7 -4.13 -9.97 1.34
N TRP A 8 -4.94 -11.01 1.48
CA TRP A 8 -5.18 -11.96 0.42
C TRP A 8 -6.33 -11.49 -0.46
N ASN A 9 -6.12 -11.55 -1.77
CA ASN A 9 -7.14 -11.33 -2.79
C ASN A 9 -7.32 -12.61 -3.63
N ARG A 10 -8.46 -12.71 -4.32
CA ARG A 10 -8.78 -13.82 -5.22
C ARG A 10 -9.30 -13.27 -6.53
N ASP A 11 -8.56 -13.51 -7.60
CA ASP A 11 -8.97 -13.19 -8.95
C ASP A 11 -9.48 -14.48 -9.64
N PRO A 12 -10.59 -14.44 -10.40
CA PRO A 12 -11.13 -15.61 -11.08
C PRO A 12 -10.20 -16.23 -12.13
N ALA A 13 -9.38 -15.42 -12.81
CA ALA A 13 -8.48 -15.83 -13.88
C ALA A 13 -7.10 -16.27 -13.35
N THR A 14 -6.56 -15.56 -12.36
CA THR A 14 -5.22 -15.81 -11.81
C THR A 14 -5.24 -16.60 -10.51
N GLY A 15 -6.35 -16.68 -9.78
CA GLY A 15 -6.46 -17.41 -8.52
C GLY A 15 -6.15 -16.56 -7.29
N LYS A 16 -5.74 -17.19 -6.18
CA LYS A 16 -5.43 -16.51 -4.93
C LYS A 16 -4.03 -15.89 -4.99
N TYR A 17 -3.90 -14.63 -4.61
CA TYR A 17 -2.62 -13.92 -4.48
C TYR A 17 -2.63 -13.00 -3.26
N GLU A 18 -1.46 -12.68 -2.75
CA GLU A 18 -1.28 -11.72 -1.66
C GLU A 18 -0.96 -10.35 -2.28
N VAL A 19 -1.61 -9.30 -1.78
CA VAL A 19 -1.31 -7.90 -2.09
C VAL A 19 -0.58 -7.30 -0.92
N LYS A 20 0.48 -6.55 -1.18
CA LYS A 20 1.22 -5.76 -0.20
C LYS A 20 1.29 -4.31 -0.65
N ALA A 21 0.92 -3.40 0.25
CA ALA A 21 1.06 -1.96 0.10
C ALA A 21 2.08 -1.44 1.11
N LEU A 22 3.16 -0.83 0.62
CA LEU A 22 4.21 -0.19 1.42
C LEU A 22 4.08 1.33 1.30
N VAL A 23 3.66 1.98 2.38
CA VAL A 23 3.50 3.44 2.46
C VAL A 23 4.79 4.06 3.00
N HIS A 24 5.43 4.91 2.20
CA HIS A 24 6.66 5.60 2.60
C HIS A 24 6.85 6.89 1.79
N GLY A 25 7.46 7.92 2.41
CA GLY A 25 7.90 9.11 1.68
C GLY A 25 6.83 9.89 0.89
N GLY A 26 5.55 9.75 1.25
CA GLY A 26 4.44 10.32 0.44
C GLY A 26 4.13 9.52 -0.82
N ASN A 27 4.44 8.22 -0.82
CA ASN A 27 4.17 7.27 -1.88
C ASN A 27 3.56 5.97 -1.32
N ILE A 28 2.91 5.19 -2.18
CA ILE A 28 2.48 3.81 -1.90
C ILE A 28 3.08 2.90 -2.96
N GLU A 29 3.98 2.00 -2.56
CA GLU A 29 4.41 0.91 -3.43
C GLU A 29 3.46 -0.27 -3.31
N TRP A 30 2.98 -0.76 -4.44
CA TRP A 30 2.07 -1.89 -4.53
C TRP A 30 2.80 -3.08 -5.12
N ARG A 31 2.71 -4.21 -4.43
CA ARG A 31 3.29 -5.47 -4.86
C ARG A 31 2.29 -6.59 -4.70
N ARG A 32 2.40 -7.61 -5.52
CA ARG A 32 1.63 -8.86 -5.37
C ARG A 32 2.55 -10.06 -5.36
N HIS A 33 2.08 -11.14 -4.77
CA HIS A 33 2.79 -12.40 -4.67
C HIS A 33 1.84 -13.57 -4.83
N GLN A 34 2.25 -14.58 -5.60
CA GLN A 34 1.42 -15.76 -5.84
C GLN A 34 2.20 -17.05 -5.62
N GLY A 35 1.89 -17.76 -4.54
CA GLY A 35 2.49 -19.05 -4.23
C GLY A 35 3.83 -18.95 -3.49
N HIS A 36 4.17 -19.94 -2.68
CA HIS A 36 5.21 -19.83 -1.64
C HIS A 36 6.62 -19.43 -2.14
N HIS A 37 6.98 -19.79 -3.37
CA HIS A 37 8.34 -19.60 -3.92
C HIS A 37 8.42 -18.53 -5.03
N SER A 38 7.35 -17.80 -5.32
CA SER A 38 7.42 -16.70 -6.29
C SER A 38 8.01 -15.44 -5.65
N SER A 39 8.49 -14.52 -6.49
CA SER A 39 8.94 -13.21 -6.05
C SER A 39 7.77 -12.24 -5.94
N TRP A 40 7.93 -11.17 -5.16
CA TRP A 40 7.00 -10.05 -5.17
C TRP A 40 7.12 -9.27 -6.48
N GLU A 41 6.03 -9.13 -7.20
CA GLU A 41 5.96 -8.42 -8.47
C GLU A 41 5.27 -7.06 -8.29
N PRO A 42 5.62 -6.02 -9.07
CA PRO A 42 4.84 -4.78 -9.12
C PRO A 42 3.36 -5.06 -9.41
N HIS A 43 2.47 -4.43 -8.65
CA HIS A 43 1.02 -4.58 -8.79
C HIS A 43 0.39 -3.23 -9.11
N GLU A 44 -0.49 -3.18 -10.11
CA GLU A 44 -1.33 -2.01 -10.32
C GLU A 44 -2.58 -2.14 -9.43
N PRO A 45 -2.77 -1.26 -8.44
CA PRO A 45 -3.86 -1.40 -7.50
C PRO A 45 -5.22 -1.10 -8.15
N SER A 46 -6.16 -2.00 -7.94
CA SER A 46 -7.57 -1.79 -8.24
C SER A 46 -8.23 -0.82 -7.25
N ASP A 47 -9.44 -0.35 -7.56
CA ASP A 47 -10.23 0.45 -6.62
C ASP A 47 -10.54 -0.30 -5.32
N ASP A 48 -10.74 -1.62 -5.41
CA ASP A 48 -10.89 -2.49 -4.24
C ASP A 48 -9.61 -2.53 -3.40
N ASP A 49 -8.43 -2.64 -4.02
CA ASP A 49 -7.16 -2.63 -3.29
C ASP A 49 -6.95 -1.30 -2.55
N ARG A 50 -7.33 -0.18 -3.18
CA ARG A 50 -7.27 1.16 -2.58
C ARG A 50 -8.23 1.28 -1.39
N ALA A 51 -9.46 0.80 -1.55
CA ALA A 51 -10.45 0.79 -0.47
C ALA A 51 -9.99 -0.10 0.69
N ARG A 52 -9.40 -1.27 0.40
CA ARG A 52 -8.83 -2.19 1.39
C ARG A 52 -7.70 -1.57 2.18
N LEU A 53 -6.78 -0.86 1.54
CA LEU A 53 -5.71 -0.14 2.22
C LEU A 53 -6.26 0.86 3.25
N VAL A 54 -7.28 1.64 2.87
CA VAL A 54 -7.89 2.62 3.77
C VAL A 54 -8.56 1.92 4.96
N ALA A 55 -9.30 0.85 4.72
CA ALA A 55 -9.94 0.07 5.79
C ALA A 55 -8.93 -0.57 6.75
N GLU A 56 -7.82 -1.10 6.24
CA GLU A 56 -6.74 -1.65 7.07
C GLU A 56 -6.02 -0.58 7.88
N ALA A 57 -5.83 0.62 7.30
CA ALA A 57 -5.25 1.76 8.02
C ALA A 57 -6.20 2.27 9.12
N GLU A 58 -7.51 2.33 8.86
CA GLU A 58 -8.52 2.73 9.84
C GLU A 58 -8.53 1.79 11.06
N ARG A 59 -8.42 0.48 10.83
CA ARG A 59 -8.33 -0.54 11.90
C ARG A 59 -7.10 -0.39 12.81
N ARG A 60 -6.09 0.37 12.39
CA ARG A 60 -4.88 0.66 13.18
C ARG A 60 -5.01 1.88 14.08
N LEU A 61 -5.96 2.79 13.81
CA LEU A 61 -6.24 3.98 14.62
C LEU A 61 -6.59 3.64 16.08
N PRO A 62 -7.61 2.80 16.39
CA PRO A 62 -7.97 2.51 17.79
C PRO A 62 -6.85 1.75 18.53
N ARG A 63 -6.00 1.05 17.78
CA ARG A 63 -4.83 0.32 18.32
C ARG A 63 -3.61 1.21 18.51
N ARG A 64 -3.68 2.49 18.10
CA ARG A 64 -2.58 3.47 18.15
C ARG A 64 -1.32 2.98 17.41
N LEU A 65 -1.50 2.10 16.43
CA LEU A 65 -0.45 1.64 15.52
C LEU A 65 -0.22 2.63 14.36
N LEU A 66 -1.07 3.65 14.29
CA LEU A 66 -1.09 4.66 13.25
C LEU A 66 -1.74 5.93 13.83
N THR A 67 -1.17 7.10 13.51
CA THR A 67 -1.71 8.40 13.94
C THR A 67 -2.79 8.89 12.98
N GLN A 68 -3.69 9.76 13.46
CA GLN A 68 -4.73 10.37 12.62
C GLN A 68 -4.16 11.05 11.37
N ARG A 69 -3.04 11.77 11.51
CA ARG A 69 -2.35 12.42 10.38
C ARG A 69 -1.83 11.42 9.35
N GLN A 70 -1.26 10.30 9.80
CA GLN A 70 -0.81 9.23 8.90
C GLN A 70 -1.98 8.58 8.17
N PHE A 71 -3.13 8.44 8.82
CA PHE A 71 -4.34 7.89 8.20
C PHE A 71 -4.84 8.77 7.07
N GLU A 72 -4.93 10.08 7.32
CA GLU A 72 -5.35 11.06 6.32
C GLU A 72 -4.40 11.08 5.12
N GLU A 73 -3.08 10.98 5.37
CA GLU A 73 -2.09 10.87 4.29
C GLU A 73 -2.30 9.60 3.45
N ILE A 74 -2.54 8.44 4.08
CA ILE A 74 -2.85 7.20 3.36
C ILE A 74 -4.14 7.34 2.53
N ARG A 75 -5.17 7.95 3.11
CA ARG A 75 -6.46 8.18 2.43
C ARG A 75 -6.32 9.12 1.23
N GLN A 76 -5.48 10.15 1.34
CA GLN A 76 -5.19 11.06 0.23
C GLN A 76 -4.31 10.40 -0.85
N LEU A 77 -3.39 9.52 -0.46
CA LEU A 77 -2.56 8.78 -1.39
C LEU A 77 -3.36 7.72 -2.15
N SER A 78 -4.30 7.04 -1.49
CA SER A 78 -5.11 6.00 -2.11
C SER A 78 -6.09 6.53 -3.15
N SER A 79 -6.54 7.78 -3.04
CA SER A 79 -7.45 8.42 -4.00
C SER A 79 -6.77 8.89 -5.29
N GLN A 80 -5.44 8.88 -5.37
CA GLN A 80 -4.71 9.28 -6.57
C GLN A 80 -4.58 8.12 -7.56
N SER A 81 -4.93 8.36 -8.82
CA SER A 81 -4.76 7.37 -9.90
C SER A 81 -3.28 7.08 -10.17
N GLY A 82 -2.97 5.81 -10.47
CA GLY A 82 -1.59 5.32 -10.71
C GLY A 82 -0.93 4.69 -9.47
N PRO A 83 0.30 4.15 -9.59
CA PRO A 83 1.03 3.43 -8.53
C PRO A 83 1.56 4.35 -7.42
N GLY A 84 0.95 5.51 -7.21
CA GLY A 84 1.42 6.55 -6.31
C GLY A 84 2.56 7.36 -6.94
N ARG A 85 2.25 8.59 -7.34
CA ARG A 85 3.25 9.66 -7.41
C ARG A 85 2.53 10.95 -7.07
N ILE A 86 2.64 11.40 -5.82
CA ILE A 86 2.49 12.83 -5.56
C ILE A 86 3.70 13.50 -6.21
N SER A 87 3.55 13.97 -7.45
CA SER A 87 4.49 14.91 -8.06
C SER A 87 4.43 16.23 -7.28
N GLY A 88 5.18 16.36 -6.18
CA GLY A 88 5.24 17.62 -5.45
C GLY A 88 5.85 17.59 -4.04
N ARG A 89 5.86 16.44 -3.35
CA ARG A 89 6.65 16.31 -2.11
C ARG A 89 8.03 15.78 -2.46
N ARG A 90 9.07 16.56 -2.11
CA ARG A 90 10.47 16.21 -2.33
C ARG A 90 10.73 14.79 -1.83
N HIS A 91 10.95 13.87 -2.76
CA HIS A 91 11.57 12.59 -2.48
C HIS A 91 12.90 12.88 -1.78
N ARG A 92 12.96 12.67 -0.46
CA ARG A 92 14.23 12.61 0.25
C ARG A 92 14.73 11.18 0.04
N PRO A 93 15.78 10.94 -0.75
CA PRO A 93 16.34 9.59 -0.84
C PRO A 93 16.68 9.12 0.57
N SER A 94 16.24 7.90 0.91
CA SER A 94 16.78 7.19 2.06
C SER A 94 18.29 7.11 1.88
N PRO A 95 19.11 7.41 2.90
CA PRO A 95 20.54 7.20 2.77
C PRO A 95 20.78 5.70 2.59
N ASP A 96 21.47 5.34 1.52
CA ASP A 96 22.00 3.99 1.31
C ASP A 96 22.80 3.57 2.55
N LEU A 97 22.54 2.35 3.02
CA LEU A 97 23.31 1.67 4.08
C LEU A 97 24.57 1.06 3.49
#